data_AF-A0A6V6Z1M7-F1
#
_entry.id   AF-A0A6V6Z1M7-F1
#
_cell.length_a   1.000
_cell.length_b   1.000
_cell.length_c   1.000
_cell.angle_alpha   90.00
_cell.angle_beta   90.00
_cell.angle_gamma   90.00
#
_symmetry.space_group_name_H-M   'P 1'
#
loop_
_entity.id
_entity.type
_entity.pdbx_description
1 polymer ?
#
loop_
_entity_poly.entity_id
_entity_poly.type
_entity_poly.pdbx_seq_one_letter_code
_entity_poly.pdbx_strand_id
1 'polypeptide(L)'
;MHKYIFILLFISNIAFGQSSKDLTESYIKKFQKELKKKNIEDFFVVKHIQYGTIKITNINDKDYCKKAEHHYRIYAFWKESNDYWLKVFDNCGGFLPIKLKDKKAIDFYIENFEKIKLDEVERYKLKTDSIANGKKYSFISMQSHSPLRYFWFYKGSIEFKKYFDEYNLTSDEKSPNINYETNNNLELVKLNRICDEIIVEYLKTENLIREK
;
A
#
# COMPACT_ATOMS: atom_id res chain seq x y z
N MET A 1 -15.19 28.55 -45.83
CA MET A 1 -15.03 29.05 -44.44
C MET A 1 -15.34 28.01 -43.34
N HIS A 2 -15.39 26.71 -43.63
CA HIS A 2 -15.73 25.67 -42.61
C HIS A 2 -14.60 24.68 -42.31
N LYS A 3 -13.47 24.78 -43.01
CA LYS A 3 -12.31 23.88 -42.83
C LYS A 3 -11.43 24.24 -41.61
N TYR A 4 -11.52 25.47 -41.12
CA TYR A 4 -10.72 25.95 -39.97
C TYR A 4 -11.42 25.84 -38.61
N ILE A 5 -12.75 25.57 -38.60
CA ILE A 5 -13.52 25.44 -37.35
C ILE A 5 -13.23 24.11 -36.65
N PHE A 6 -12.90 23.05 -37.38
CA PHE A 6 -12.58 21.74 -36.80
C PHE A 6 -11.20 21.69 -36.10
N ILE A 7 -10.24 22.53 -36.49
CA ILE A 7 -8.90 22.54 -35.90
C ILE A 7 -8.91 23.21 -34.52
N LEU A 8 -9.80 24.17 -34.27
CA LEU A 8 -9.89 24.84 -32.97
C LEU A 8 -10.50 23.95 -31.86
N LEU A 9 -11.32 22.96 -32.21
CA LEU A 9 -11.97 22.06 -31.24
C LEU A 9 -11.05 20.94 -30.70
N PHE A 10 -9.91 20.69 -31.36
CA PHE A 10 -8.93 19.70 -30.90
C PHE A 10 -7.96 20.24 -29.83
N ILE A 11 -7.82 21.57 -29.71
CA ILE A 11 -6.84 22.20 -28.82
C ILE A 11 -7.44 22.41 -27.41
N SER A 12 -8.77 22.40 -27.26
CA SER A 12 -9.45 22.69 -25.99
C SER A 12 -9.68 21.50 -25.05
N ASN A 13 -9.29 20.28 -25.43
CA ASN A 13 -9.63 19.07 -24.64
C ASN A 13 -8.46 18.46 -23.85
N ILE A 14 -7.28 19.09 -23.81
CA ILE A 14 -6.21 18.66 -22.91
C ILE A 14 -6.33 19.41 -21.57
N ALA A 15 -7.51 19.33 -20.96
CA ALA A 15 -7.60 19.56 -19.52
C ALA A 15 -6.97 18.31 -18.86
N PHE A 16 -5.66 18.37 -18.61
CA PHE A 16 -5.03 17.44 -17.69
C PHE A 16 -5.76 17.59 -16.35
N GLY A 17 -6.61 16.62 -16.01
CA GLY A 17 -7.11 16.46 -14.66
C GLY A 17 -5.90 16.31 -13.75
N GLN A 18 -5.55 17.39 -13.04
CA GLN A 18 -4.50 17.35 -12.04
C GLN A 18 -5.05 16.57 -10.86
N SER A 19 -4.88 15.24 -10.90
CA SER A 19 -5.07 14.44 -9.70
C SER A 19 -4.08 14.94 -8.65
N SER A 20 -4.52 14.99 -7.39
CA SER A 20 -3.63 15.32 -6.28
C SER A 20 -2.36 14.47 -6.36
N LYS A 21 -1.19 15.11 -6.39
CA LYS A 21 0.10 14.43 -6.57
C LYS A 21 0.36 13.50 -5.38
N ASP A 22 0.25 12.19 -5.59
CA ASP A 22 0.69 11.18 -4.64
C ASP A 22 2.21 11.32 -4.39
N LEU A 23 2.59 11.62 -3.15
CA LEU A 23 3.97 11.88 -2.75
C LEU A 23 4.72 10.62 -2.32
N THR A 24 4.10 9.44 -2.38
CA THR A 24 4.66 8.17 -1.88
C THR A 24 6.08 7.92 -2.37
N GLU A 25 6.29 7.90 -3.69
CA GLU A 25 7.62 7.63 -4.27
C GLU A 25 8.66 8.68 -3.86
N SER A 26 8.23 9.94 -3.68
CA SER A 26 9.11 11.01 -3.20
C SER A 26 9.56 10.76 -1.76
N TYR A 27 8.64 10.35 -0.88
CA TYR A 27 8.96 10.00 0.50
C TYR A 27 9.87 8.78 0.58
N ILE A 28 9.55 7.71 -0.15
CA ILE A 28 10.36 6.48 -0.18
C ILE A 28 11.78 6.78 -0.69
N LYS A 29 11.93 7.55 -1.77
CA LYS A 29 13.23 7.92 -2.31
C LYS A 29 14.06 8.79 -1.36
N LYS A 30 13.42 9.73 -0.64
CA LYS A 30 14.09 10.53 0.38
C LYS A 30 14.56 9.62 1.52
N PHE A 31 13.68 8.75 2.01
CA PHE A 31 13.98 7.84 3.09
C PHE A 31 15.08 6.82 2.74
N GLN A 32 15.06 6.25 1.53
CA GLN A 32 16.12 5.37 1.04
C GLN A 32 17.50 6.07 1.06
N LYS A 33 17.56 7.36 0.67
CA LYS A 33 18.80 8.15 0.76
C LYS A 33 19.26 8.36 2.21
N GLU A 34 18.32 8.53 3.15
CA GLU A 34 18.63 8.65 4.58
C GLU A 34 19.21 7.34 5.13
N LEU A 35 18.61 6.19 4.82
CA LEU A 35 19.09 4.87 5.22
C LEU A 35 20.45 4.52 4.60
N LYS A 36 20.64 4.82 3.31
CA LYS A 36 21.92 4.56 2.64
C LYS A 36 23.10 5.30 3.27
N LYS A 37 22.90 6.53 3.77
CA LYS A 37 23.94 7.28 4.51
C LYS A 37 24.36 6.59 5.81
N LYS A 38 23.50 5.71 6.34
CA LYS A 38 23.72 4.93 7.56
C LYS A 38 24.17 3.50 7.26
N ASN A 39 24.48 3.16 5.99
CA ASN A 39 24.77 1.80 5.53
C ASN A 39 23.64 0.79 5.84
N ILE A 40 22.39 1.26 5.83
CA ILE A 40 21.20 0.41 5.98
C ILE A 40 20.65 0.17 4.58
N GLU A 41 20.77 -1.08 4.11
CA GLU A 41 20.34 -1.50 2.78
C GLU A 41 19.07 -2.36 2.82
N ASP A 42 18.79 -2.96 3.98
CA ASP A 42 17.68 -3.88 4.19
C ASP A 42 16.52 -3.18 4.91
N PHE A 43 15.45 -2.94 4.17
CA PHE A 43 14.24 -2.33 4.69
C PHE A 43 13.06 -2.61 3.76
N PHE A 44 11.84 -2.42 4.27
CA PHE A 44 10.67 -2.43 3.43
C PHE A 44 9.69 -1.34 3.84
N VAL A 45 8.82 -1.00 2.89
CA VAL A 45 7.80 0.01 3.06
C VAL A 45 6.45 -0.58 2.67
N VAL A 46 5.43 -0.32 3.47
CA VAL A 46 4.04 -0.63 3.14
C VAL A 46 3.19 0.64 3.16
N LYS A 47 2.39 0.85 2.12
CA LYS A 47 1.40 1.92 2.03
C LYS A 47 0.00 1.32 2.18
N HIS A 48 -0.78 1.91 3.09
CA HIS A 48 -2.19 1.64 3.25
C HIS A 48 -2.98 2.78 2.63
N ILE A 49 -3.89 2.46 1.72
CA ILE A 49 -4.79 3.43 1.11
C ILE A 49 -6.17 2.80 0.94
N GLN A 50 -7.20 3.59 1.16
CA GLN A 50 -8.58 3.23 0.86
C GLN A 50 -9.26 4.42 0.19
N TYR A 51 -9.68 4.23 -1.05
CA TYR A 51 -10.38 5.26 -1.80
C TYR A 51 -11.77 5.52 -1.20
N GLY A 52 -12.25 6.76 -1.29
CA GLY A 52 -13.56 7.14 -0.74
C GLY A 52 -13.59 7.38 0.77
N THR A 53 -12.46 7.28 1.48
CA THR A 53 -12.36 7.63 2.91
C THR A 53 -11.52 8.90 3.10
N ILE A 54 -12.07 9.87 3.84
CA ILE A 54 -11.37 11.10 4.24
C ILE A 54 -11.28 11.14 5.76
N LYS A 55 -10.06 11.27 6.31
CA LYS A 55 -9.84 11.31 7.76
C LYS A 55 -9.82 12.75 8.27
N ILE A 56 -10.94 13.25 8.78
CA ILE A 56 -11.00 14.57 9.42
C ILE A 56 -10.45 14.46 10.85
N THR A 57 -9.26 14.99 11.11
CA THR A 57 -8.61 14.92 12.44
C THR A 57 -9.02 16.06 13.38
N ASN A 58 -9.37 17.23 12.84
CA ASN A 58 -9.90 18.36 13.61
C ASN A 58 -10.71 19.27 12.68
N ILE A 59 -12.00 19.45 12.97
CA ILE A 59 -12.94 20.20 12.12
C ILE A 59 -12.59 21.70 12.02
N ASN A 60 -11.80 22.21 12.97
CA ASN A 60 -11.41 23.62 13.08
C ASN A 60 -10.00 23.90 12.54
N ASP A 61 -9.28 22.88 12.08
CA ASP A 61 -7.89 23.03 11.63
C ASP A 61 -7.85 23.55 10.19
N LYS A 62 -7.60 24.86 10.03
CA LYS A 62 -7.50 25.53 8.74
C LYS A 62 -6.27 25.07 7.93
N ASP A 63 -5.29 24.46 8.60
CA ASP A 63 -4.07 23.88 8.04
C ASP A 63 -4.21 22.39 7.74
N TYR A 64 -5.45 21.86 7.76
CA TYR A 64 -5.77 20.52 7.27
C TYR A 64 -5.35 20.40 5.81
N CYS A 65 -4.10 19.97 5.61
CA CYS A 65 -3.48 19.35 4.45
C CYS A 65 -4.41 19.20 3.22
N LYS A 66 -4.72 20.34 2.61
CA LYS A 66 -5.92 20.58 1.79
C LYS A 66 -5.92 19.90 0.41
N LYS A 67 -4.91 19.07 0.12
CA LYS A 67 -4.51 18.75 -1.26
C LYS A 67 -4.62 17.29 -1.66
N ALA A 68 -5.01 16.37 -0.78
CA ALA A 68 -5.16 14.95 -1.15
C ALA A 68 -6.64 14.53 -1.10
N GLU A 69 -7.13 14.00 -2.22
CA GLU A 69 -8.52 13.52 -2.36
C GLU A 69 -8.80 12.27 -1.50
N HIS A 70 -7.73 11.56 -1.11
CA HIS A 70 -7.79 10.34 -0.29
C HIS A 70 -6.65 10.32 0.74
N HIS A 71 -6.97 9.89 1.97
CA HIS A 71 -5.97 9.73 3.02
C HIS A 71 -5.23 8.40 2.85
N TYR A 72 -3.90 8.43 2.91
CA TYR A 72 -3.07 7.23 2.95
C TYR A 72 -2.02 7.36 4.04
N ARG A 73 -1.49 6.21 4.47
CA ARG A 73 -0.33 6.14 5.35
C ARG A 73 0.73 5.23 4.76
N ILE A 74 1.98 5.58 4.98
CA ILE A 74 3.15 4.83 4.56
C ILE A 74 3.92 4.48 5.83
N TYR A 75 4.34 3.23 5.93
CA TYR A 75 5.04 2.67 7.07
C TYR A 75 6.32 2.05 6.56
N ALA A 76 7.46 2.57 6.99
CA ALA A 76 8.77 2.04 6.67
C ALA A 76 9.35 1.32 7.88
N PHE A 77 9.77 0.08 7.67
CA PHE A 77 10.35 -0.78 8.70
C PHE A 77 11.82 -1.05 8.35
N TRP A 78 12.71 -0.94 9.32
CA TRP A 78 14.13 -1.29 9.15
C TRP A 78 14.77 -1.70 10.48
N LYS A 79 15.98 -2.23 10.39
CA LYS A 79 16.86 -2.49 11.53
C LYS A 79 18.06 -1.56 11.46
N GLU A 80 18.42 -0.96 12.59
CA GLU A 80 19.64 -0.15 12.75
C GLU A 80 20.38 -0.69 13.98
N SER A 81 21.58 -1.23 13.76
CA SER A 81 22.34 -1.94 14.79
C SER A 81 21.52 -3.10 15.42
N ASN A 82 21.16 -2.98 16.71
CA ASN A 82 20.35 -3.98 17.42
C ASN A 82 18.88 -3.57 17.59
N ASP A 83 18.50 -2.41 17.06
CA ASP A 83 17.18 -1.83 17.24
C ASP A 83 16.34 -1.93 15.97
N TYR A 84 15.04 -2.10 16.16
CA TYR A 84 14.05 -2.17 15.10
C TYR A 84 13.25 -0.87 15.10
N TRP A 85 12.90 -0.39 13.91
CA TRP A 85 12.34 0.95 13.77
C TRP A 85 11.17 0.98 12.80
N LEU A 86 10.25 1.90 13.09
CA LEU A 86 9.11 2.25 12.25
C LEU A 86 9.14 3.75 11.97
N LYS A 87 9.00 4.14 10.70
CA LYS A 87 8.76 5.53 10.31
C LYS A 87 7.43 5.61 9.58
N VAL A 88 6.61 6.56 9.99
CA VAL A 88 5.29 6.80 9.41
C VAL A 88 5.36 8.04 8.54
N PHE A 89 4.67 8.00 7.41
CA PHE A 89 4.33 9.18 6.61
C PHE A 89 2.83 9.17 6.33
N ASP A 90 2.24 10.33 6.18
CA ASP A 90 0.91 10.52 5.63
C ASP A 90 0.96 11.46 4.41
N ASN A 91 -0.20 11.85 3.92
CA ASN A 91 -0.33 12.85 2.85
C ASN A 91 0.28 14.23 3.20
N CYS A 92 0.68 14.45 4.46
CA CYS A 92 1.10 15.75 5.00
C CYS A 92 2.56 15.79 5.43
N GLY A 93 3.25 14.65 5.42
CA GLY A 93 4.66 14.57 5.73
C GLY A 93 5.03 13.37 6.59
N GLY A 94 6.27 13.38 7.06
CA GLY A 94 6.82 12.37 7.93
C GLY A 94 6.54 12.62 9.41
N PHE A 95 6.56 11.53 10.16
CA PHE A 95 6.63 11.54 11.62
C PHE A 95 8.03 11.10 12.05
N LEU A 96 8.41 11.45 13.28
CA LEU A 96 9.65 10.98 13.86
C LEU A 96 9.68 9.43 13.92
N PRO A 97 10.83 8.79 13.67
CA PRO A 97 11.01 7.36 13.84
C PRO A 97 10.65 6.87 15.25
N ILE A 98 10.04 5.70 15.32
CA ILE A 98 9.64 5.03 16.55
C ILE A 98 10.46 3.76 16.67
N LYS A 99 11.07 3.56 17.83
CA LYS A 99 11.75 2.32 18.16
C LYS A 99 10.72 1.24 18.48
N LEU A 100 10.80 0.12 17.78
CA LEU A 100 9.93 -1.04 17.97
C LEU A 100 10.52 -1.96 19.04
N LYS A 101 9.65 -2.42 19.94
CA LYS A 101 9.93 -3.56 20.85
C LYS A 101 9.84 -4.89 20.12
N ASP A 102 8.93 -5.00 19.15
CA ASP A 102 8.72 -6.21 18.36
C ASP A 102 9.62 -6.18 17.11
N LYS A 103 10.37 -7.27 16.92
CA LYS A 103 11.28 -7.49 15.79
C LYS A 103 10.67 -8.27 14.63
N LYS A 104 9.46 -8.82 14.81
CA LYS A 104 8.83 -9.79 13.90
C LYS A 104 8.76 -9.31 12.46
N ALA A 105 8.39 -8.06 12.22
CA ALA A 105 8.21 -7.56 10.85
C ALA A 105 9.49 -7.68 10.01
N ILE A 106 10.62 -7.23 10.54
CA ILE A 106 11.90 -7.26 9.81
C ILE A 106 12.49 -8.65 9.79
N ASP A 107 12.49 -9.37 10.91
CA ASP A 107 13.01 -10.74 10.95
C ASP A 107 12.24 -11.64 9.95
N PHE A 108 10.90 -11.58 9.96
CA PHE A 108 10.06 -12.33 9.02
C PHE A 108 10.33 -11.95 7.56
N TYR A 109 10.45 -10.65 7.27
CA TYR A 109 10.78 -10.16 5.93
C TYR A 109 12.12 -10.73 5.44
N ILE A 110 13.17 -10.67 6.26
CA ILE A 110 14.50 -11.14 5.87
C ILE A 110 14.51 -12.65 5.64
N GLU A 111 13.86 -13.40 6.52
CA GLU A 111 13.76 -14.87 6.46
C GLU A 111 12.95 -15.37 5.26
N ASN A 112 11.91 -14.64 4.84
CA ASN A 112 10.98 -15.06 3.79
C ASN A 112 11.12 -14.28 2.48
N PHE A 113 12.22 -13.52 2.31
CA PHE A 113 12.43 -12.61 1.18
C PHE A 113 12.16 -13.25 -0.19
N GLU A 114 12.73 -14.43 -0.47
CA GLU A 114 12.57 -15.09 -1.77
C GLU A 114 11.12 -15.54 -2.02
N LYS A 115 10.41 -16.00 -0.99
CA LYS A 115 8.99 -16.35 -1.11
C LYS A 115 8.13 -15.11 -1.35
N ILE A 116 8.33 -14.05 -0.56
CA ILE A 116 7.63 -12.77 -0.72
C ILE A 116 7.81 -12.20 -2.13
N LYS A 117 9.01 -12.35 -2.71
CA LYS A 117 9.31 -11.93 -4.08
C LYS A 117 8.50 -12.69 -5.13
N LEU A 118 8.20 -13.97 -4.89
CA LEU A 118 7.42 -14.83 -5.79
C LEU A 118 5.91 -14.73 -5.55
N ASP A 119 5.48 -14.42 -4.33
CA ASP A 119 4.06 -14.37 -3.95
C ASP A 119 3.26 -13.39 -4.81
N GLU A 120 2.10 -13.84 -5.29
CA GLU A 120 1.10 -13.02 -5.97
C GLU A 120 -0.27 -13.32 -5.38
N VAL A 121 -0.94 -12.29 -4.89
CA VAL A 121 -2.32 -12.43 -4.39
C VAL A 121 -3.26 -12.51 -5.59
N GLU A 122 -3.92 -13.64 -5.75
CA GLU A 122 -4.88 -13.82 -6.83
C GLU A 122 -6.18 -13.07 -6.54
N ARG A 123 -6.90 -12.69 -7.60
CA ARG A 123 -8.18 -11.97 -7.45
C ARG A 123 -9.24 -12.83 -6.79
N TYR A 124 -10.23 -12.19 -6.17
CA TYR A 124 -11.44 -12.85 -5.69
C TYR A 124 -12.14 -13.54 -6.85
N LYS A 125 -12.18 -14.87 -6.83
CA LYS A 125 -12.74 -15.68 -7.90
C LYS A 125 -13.83 -16.59 -7.37
N LEU A 126 -14.99 -16.55 -8.00
CA LEU A 126 -16.11 -17.43 -7.67
C LEU A 126 -15.85 -18.84 -8.24
N LYS A 127 -16.47 -19.84 -7.61
CA LYS A 127 -16.52 -21.21 -8.16
C LYS A 127 -17.07 -21.18 -9.58
N THR A 128 -16.62 -22.13 -10.40
CA THR A 128 -17.10 -22.33 -11.77
C THR A 128 -18.62 -22.34 -11.80
N ASP A 129 -19.20 -21.41 -12.54
CA ASP A 129 -20.64 -21.21 -12.63
C ASP A 129 -21.25 -22.04 -13.76
N SER A 130 -20.52 -22.22 -14.87
CA SER A 130 -20.99 -22.96 -16.04
C SER A 130 -19.85 -23.57 -16.88
N ILE A 131 -20.21 -24.60 -17.65
CA ILE A 131 -19.35 -25.17 -18.69
C ILE A 131 -20.14 -25.15 -20.01
N ALA A 132 -19.67 -24.39 -20.99
CA ALA A 132 -20.27 -24.33 -22.32
C ALA A 132 -19.19 -24.46 -23.39
N ASN A 133 -19.44 -25.27 -24.41
CA ASN A 133 -18.52 -25.52 -25.53
C ASN A 133 -17.09 -25.90 -25.07
N GLY A 134 -16.99 -26.72 -24.01
CA GLY A 134 -15.71 -27.15 -23.43
C GLY A 134 -14.95 -26.08 -22.64
N LYS A 135 -15.51 -24.87 -22.48
CA LYS A 135 -14.91 -23.77 -21.70
C LYS A 135 -15.58 -23.68 -20.33
N LYS A 136 -14.76 -23.50 -19.29
CA LYS A 136 -15.21 -23.23 -17.92
C LYS A 136 -15.31 -21.74 -17.72
N TYR A 137 -16.45 -21.28 -17.22
CA TYR A 137 -16.68 -19.89 -16.88
C TYR A 137 -16.58 -19.72 -15.35
N SER A 138 -16.18 -18.51 -14.95
CA SER A 138 -16.10 -18.12 -13.54
C SER A 138 -16.11 -16.61 -13.47
N PHE A 139 -16.70 -16.05 -12.42
CA PHE A 139 -16.72 -14.62 -12.21
C PHE A 139 -15.56 -14.16 -11.33
N ILE A 140 -15.02 -13.00 -11.65
CA ILE A 140 -14.15 -12.24 -10.75
C ILE A 140 -15.02 -11.24 -10.02
N SER A 141 -14.96 -11.25 -8.69
CA SER A 141 -15.64 -10.26 -7.87
C SER A 141 -14.68 -9.10 -7.56
N MET A 142 -15.19 -7.87 -7.55
CA MET A 142 -14.41 -6.66 -7.27
C MET A 142 -15.21 -5.73 -6.36
N GLN A 143 -14.52 -4.96 -5.53
CA GLN A 143 -15.14 -3.96 -4.64
C GLN A 143 -14.59 -2.57 -4.96
N SER A 144 -15.47 -1.58 -5.17
CA SER A 144 -15.09 -0.27 -5.71
C SER A 144 -14.30 0.65 -4.75
N HIS A 145 -14.16 0.29 -3.47
CA HIS A 145 -13.47 1.09 -2.45
C HIS A 145 -12.77 0.20 -1.40
N SER A 146 -12.23 -0.92 -1.86
CA SER A 146 -11.49 -1.83 -1.00
C SER A 146 -10.18 -1.21 -0.49
N PRO A 147 -9.75 -1.56 0.73
CA PRO A 147 -8.41 -1.25 1.20
C PRO A 147 -7.34 -1.90 0.32
N LEU A 148 -6.34 -1.12 -0.08
CA LEU A 148 -5.22 -1.57 -0.88
C LEU A 148 -3.94 -1.53 -0.06
N ARG A 149 -3.05 -2.48 -0.34
CA ARG A 149 -1.71 -2.56 0.21
C ARG A 149 -0.70 -2.49 -0.92
N TYR A 150 0.25 -1.57 -0.82
CA TYR A 150 1.39 -1.48 -1.73
C TYR A 150 2.68 -1.62 -0.93
N PHE A 151 3.59 -2.47 -1.41
CA PHE A 151 4.86 -2.75 -0.77
C PHE A 151 6.02 -2.38 -1.69
N TRP A 152 7.08 -1.87 -1.08
CA TRP A 152 8.40 -1.67 -1.69
C TRP A 152 9.42 -2.38 -0.82
N PHE A 153 10.18 -3.31 -1.40
CA PHE A 153 11.16 -4.13 -0.71
C PHE A 153 12.57 -3.79 -1.19
N TYR A 154 13.51 -3.70 -0.26
CA TYR A 154 14.91 -3.40 -0.51
C TYR A 154 15.79 -4.36 0.32
N LYS A 155 16.61 -5.16 -0.36
CA LYS A 155 17.59 -6.06 0.28
C LYS A 155 18.90 -6.02 -0.49
N GLY A 156 19.93 -5.41 0.09
CA GLY A 156 21.16 -5.07 -0.62
C GLY A 156 20.89 -4.30 -1.93
N SER A 157 21.26 -4.89 -3.06
CA SER A 157 21.03 -4.31 -4.40
C SER A 157 19.69 -4.67 -5.05
N ILE A 158 18.89 -5.53 -4.42
CA ILE A 158 17.62 -6.01 -4.99
C ILE A 158 16.48 -5.12 -4.50
N GLU A 159 15.70 -4.61 -5.46
CA GLU A 159 14.45 -3.89 -5.20
C GLU A 159 13.29 -4.47 -6.00
N PHE A 160 12.12 -4.55 -5.38
CA PHE A 160 10.88 -4.91 -6.08
C PHE A 160 9.65 -4.35 -5.36
N LYS A 161 8.53 -4.34 -6.08
CA LYS A 161 7.24 -3.87 -5.57
C LYS A 161 6.23 -5.00 -5.59
N LYS A 162 5.34 -5.02 -4.61
CA LYS A 162 4.16 -5.90 -4.58
C LYS A 162 2.94 -5.07 -4.22
N TYR A 163 1.76 -5.53 -4.60
CA TYR A 163 0.53 -4.92 -4.13
C TYR A 163 -0.56 -5.97 -4.12
N PHE A 164 -1.58 -5.74 -3.30
CA PHE A 164 -2.81 -6.51 -3.33
C PHE A 164 -3.98 -5.69 -2.79
N ASP A 165 -5.16 -6.16 -3.14
CA ASP A 165 -6.43 -5.69 -2.62
C ASP A 165 -6.83 -6.60 -1.46
N GLU A 166 -7.12 -6.04 -0.28
CA GLU A 166 -7.54 -6.83 0.89
C GLU A 166 -8.85 -7.60 0.63
N TYR A 167 -9.71 -7.11 -0.26
CA TYR A 167 -10.93 -7.82 -0.65
C TYR A 167 -10.62 -9.22 -1.20
N ASN A 168 -9.49 -9.39 -1.90
CA ASN A 168 -9.05 -10.69 -2.43
C ASN A 168 -8.66 -11.69 -1.33
N LEU A 169 -8.49 -11.23 -0.09
CA LEU A 169 -8.21 -12.07 1.09
C LEU A 169 -9.48 -12.49 1.81
N THR A 170 -10.66 -12.02 1.38
CA THR A 170 -11.95 -12.34 2.01
C THR A 170 -12.65 -13.49 1.28
N SER A 171 -13.65 -14.07 1.94
CA SER A 171 -14.57 -15.03 1.34
C SER A 171 -15.95 -14.89 1.96
N ASP A 172 -16.96 -14.84 1.11
CA ASP A 172 -18.37 -14.85 1.49
C ASP A 172 -18.91 -16.30 1.56
N GLU A 173 -19.82 -16.59 2.48
CA GLU A 173 -20.39 -17.94 2.63
C GLU A 173 -21.25 -18.36 1.43
N LYS A 174 -22.02 -17.42 0.85
CA LYS A 174 -22.92 -17.68 -0.27
C LYS A 174 -22.17 -17.70 -1.60
N SER A 175 -21.10 -16.93 -1.71
CA SER A 175 -20.26 -16.81 -2.90
C SER A 175 -18.78 -16.95 -2.55
N PRO A 176 -18.29 -18.15 -2.20
CA PRO A 176 -16.93 -18.33 -1.70
C PRO A 176 -15.86 -17.94 -2.72
N ASN A 177 -14.82 -17.27 -2.22
CA ASN A 177 -13.61 -17.00 -2.97
C ASN A 177 -12.76 -18.27 -3.01
N ILE A 178 -12.59 -18.86 -4.19
CA ILE A 178 -11.80 -20.10 -4.33
C ILE A 178 -10.31 -19.89 -4.02
N ASN A 179 -9.85 -18.65 -4.09
CA ASN A 179 -8.45 -18.29 -3.82
C ASN A 179 -8.22 -17.90 -2.36
N TYR A 180 -9.25 -17.92 -1.51
CA TYR A 180 -9.18 -17.47 -0.12
C TYR A 180 -8.04 -18.14 0.64
N GLU A 181 -8.02 -19.47 0.68
CA GLU A 181 -7.04 -20.23 1.47
C GLU A 181 -5.62 -20.03 0.94
N THR A 182 -5.42 -20.16 -0.37
CA THR A 182 -4.12 -19.95 -1.03
C THR A 182 -3.58 -18.54 -0.75
N ASN A 183 -4.40 -17.51 -0.96
CA ASN A 183 -4.01 -16.12 -0.73
C ASN A 183 -3.63 -15.87 0.73
N ASN A 184 -4.45 -16.36 1.68
CA ASN A 184 -4.23 -16.14 3.10
C ASN A 184 -2.99 -16.87 3.65
N ASN A 185 -2.43 -17.82 2.90
CA ASN A 185 -1.24 -18.59 3.24
C ASN A 185 0.06 -18.03 2.64
N LEU A 186 0.00 -17.04 1.74
CA LEU A 186 1.17 -16.36 1.17
C LEU A 186 1.99 -15.64 2.26
N GLU A 187 3.31 -15.64 2.12
CA GLU A 187 4.19 -14.98 3.09
C GLU A 187 4.05 -13.45 3.02
N LEU A 188 3.80 -12.89 1.83
CA LEU A 188 3.46 -11.46 1.67
C LEU A 188 2.23 -11.08 2.51
N VAL A 189 1.21 -11.94 2.55
CA VAL A 189 -0.02 -11.68 3.31
C VAL A 189 0.22 -11.84 4.82
N LYS A 190 1.01 -12.83 5.23
CA LYS A 190 1.42 -12.97 6.64
C LYS A 190 2.26 -11.78 7.11
N LEU A 191 3.20 -11.29 6.29
CA LEU A 191 3.95 -10.07 6.58
C LEU A 191 3.02 -8.87 6.76
N ASN A 192 2.00 -8.72 5.91
CA ASN A 192 1.01 -7.66 6.06
C ASN A 192 0.29 -7.74 7.43
N ARG A 193 -0.16 -8.94 7.85
CA ARG A 193 -0.80 -9.11 9.16
C ARG A 193 0.12 -8.73 10.32
N ILE A 194 1.40 -9.13 10.25
CA ILE A 194 2.41 -8.72 11.24
C ILE A 194 2.56 -7.19 11.28
N CYS A 195 2.58 -6.54 10.11
CA CYS A 195 2.63 -5.07 10.04
C CYS A 195 1.38 -4.44 10.64
N ASP A 196 0.18 -4.93 10.31
CA ASP A 196 -1.09 -4.42 10.80
C ASP A 196 -1.19 -4.54 12.33
N GLU A 197 -0.74 -5.66 12.92
CA GLU A 197 -0.67 -5.86 14.37
C GLU A 197 0.20 -4.80 15.04
N ILE A 198 1.42 -4.60 14.54
CA ILE A 198 2.36 -3.59 15.04
C ILE A 198 1.73 -2.19 14.89
N ILE A 199 1.22 -1.85 13.71
CA ILE A 199 0.63 -0.53 13.44
C ILE A 199 -0.53 -0.24 14.39
N VAL A 200 -1.42 -1.22 14.64
CA VAL A 200 -2.55 -1.07 15.56
C VAL A 200 -2.08 -0.88 17.00
N GLU A 201 -1.06 -1.62 17.45
CA GLU A 201 -0.48 -1.45 18.78
C GLU A 201 0.10 -0.04 18.97
N TYR A 202 1.00 0.38 18.07
CA TYR A 202 1.69 1.67 18.20
C TYR A 202 0.77 2.87 18.02
N LEU A 203 -0.24 2.79 17.14
CA LEU A 203 -1.21 3.88 16.99
C LEU A 203 -2.15 4.03 18.18
N LYS A 204 -2.28 3.01 19.05
CA LYS A 204 -3.07 3.09 20.28
C LYS A 204 -2.28 3.67 21.46
N THR A 205 -0.98 3.40 21.52
CA THR A 205 -0.16 3.67 22.70
C THR A 205 0.69 4.92 22.60
N GLU A 206 1.08 5.34 21.38
CA GLU A 206 2.05 6.42 21.17
C GLU A 206 1.46 7.57 20.37
N ASN A 207 1.68 8.81 20.84
CA ASN A 207 1.34 10.01 20.08
C ASN A 207 2.40 10.22 19.00
N LEU A 208 2.04 9.99 17.73
CA LEU A 208 2.93 10.28 16.60
C LEU A 208 3.31 11.77 16.58
N ILE A 209 4.62 12.07 16.62
CA ILE A 209 5.15 13.44 16.56
C ILE A 209 5.55 13.76 15.13
N ARG A 210 4.97 14.82 14.54
CA ARG A 210 5.26 15.24 13.17
C ARG A 210 6.66 15.86 13.06
N GLU A 211 7.38 15.57 11.98
CA GLU A 211 8.64 16.25 11.65
C GLU A 211 8.35 17.73 11.34
N LYS A 212 9.17 18.65 11.85
CA LYS A 212 9.07 20.09 11.55
C LYS A 212 9.59 20.42 10.16
#